data_AF-A0A9E0PP88-F1
#
_entry.id   AF-A0A9E0PP88-F1
#
_cell.length_a   1.000
_cell.length_b   1.000
_cell.length_c   1.000
_cell.angle_alpha   90.00
_cell.angle_beta   90.00
_cell.angle_gamma   90.00
#
_symmetry.space_group_name_H-M   'P 1'
#
loop_
_entity.id
_entity.type
_entity.pdbx_description
1 polymer ?
#
loop_
_entity_poly.entity_id
_entity_poly.type
_entity_poly.pdbx_seq_one_letter_code
_entity_poly.pdbx_strand_id
1 'polypeptide(L)'
;MRSEPGRIERRPLERADSVVEVLAPAAWTDARVEAWLDWADGETDLPAAIFRKAEIIAEQAGALALLPDARTRAAFRRDLGAALLAGRLAIAEPRALDAPGVIAAHDGDYVKALTTLRARRRGRVSARAAAAALAQRLQGVMDSIARCEGDPAACA
;
A
#
# COMPACT_ATOMS: atom_id res chain seq x y z
N MET A 1 -7.75 -23.64 -10.26
CA MET A 1 -6.71 -22.80 -10.88
C MET A 1 -5.48 -22.83 -9.98
N ARG A 2 -4.45 -23.64 -10.30
CA ARG A 2 -3.22 -23.68 -9.50
C ARG A 2 -2.38 -22.46 -9.84
N SER A 3 -2.07 -21.63 -8.86
CA SER A 3 -1.12 -20.53 -9.01
C SER A 3 0.28 -21.09 -8.85
N GLU A 4 1.13 -20.98 -9.86
CA GLU A 4 2.56 -21.16 -9.63
C GLU A 4 3.07 -19.95 -8.83
N PRO A 5 3.79 -20.16 -7.73
CA PRO A 5 4.42 -19.05 -7.03
C PRO A 5 5.50 -18.46 -7.95
N GLY A 6 5.40 -17.17 -8.24
CA GLY A 6 6.47 -16.47 -8.96
C GLY A 6 7.79 -16.59 -8.20
N ARG A 7 8.92 -16.47 -8.92
CA ARG A 7 10.27 -16.51 -8.33
C ARG A 7 10.35 -15.57 -7.12
N ILE A 8 10.76 -16.08 -5.97
CA ILE A 8 11.07 -15.28 -4.78
C ILE A 8 12.56 -14.96 -4.80
N GLU A 9 12.92 -13.71 -4.48
CA GLU A 9 14.31 -13.27 -4.42
C GLU A 9 14.55 -12.35 -3.23
N ARG A 10 15.81 -12.29 -2.79
CA ARG A 10 16.30 -11.22 -1.92
C ARG A 10 16.73 -10.06 -2.80
N ARG A 11 16.30 -8.85 -2.47
CA ARG A 11 16.72 -7.63 -3.15
C ARG A 11 16.80 -6.44 -2.20
N PRO A 12 17.68 -5.48 -2.47
CA PRO A 12 17.68 -4.21 -1.75
C PRO A 12 16.45 -3.38 -2.15
N LEU A 13 15.91 -2.66 -1.18
CA LEU A 13 14.83 -1.71 -1.36
C LEU A 13 15.20 -0.39 -0.69
N GLU A 14 15.22 0.67 -1.47
CA GLU A 14 15.43 2.05 -1.02
C GLU A 14 14.15 2.57 -0.34
N ARG A 15 14.25 3.01 0.91
CA ARG A 15 13.18 3.71 1.64
C ARG A 15 13.56 5.16 1.90
N ALA A 16 12.61 5.94 2.43
CA ALA A 16 12.81 7.35 2.71
C ALA A 16 13.98 7.64 3.68
N ASP A 17 14.32 6.70 4.57
CA ASP A 17 15.31 6.87 5.63
C ASP A 17 16.44 5.82 5.61
N SER A 18 16.35 4.79 4.77
CA SER A 18 17.24 3.62 4.83
C SER A 18 17.16 2.75 3.59
N VAL A 19 18.13 1.84 3.41
CA VAL A 19 18.08 0.76 2.42
C VAL A 19 17.93 -0.56 3.16
N VAL A 20 16.94 -1.37 2.80
CA VAL A 20 16.61 -2.64 3.49
C VAL A 20 16.64 -3.82 2.53
N GLU A 21 17.16 -4.96 2.99
CA GLU A 21 17.16 -6.22 2.24
C GLU A 21 15.84 -6.96 2.48
N VAL A 22 15.09 -7.22 1.40
CA VAL A 22 13.73 -7.76 1.47
C VAL A 22 13.62 -9.03 0.64
N LEU A 23 12.96 -10.06 1.19
CA LEU A 23 12.57 -11.27 0.48
C LEU A 23 11.17 -11.07 -0.10
N ALA A 24 11.05 -11.03 -1.43
CA ALA A 24 9.79 -10.74 -2.11
C ALA A 24 9.70 -11.47 -3.46
N PRO A 25 8.49 -11.60 -4.05
CA PRO A 25 8.35 -12.02 -5.44
C PRO A 25 9.06 -11.06 -6.40
N ALA A 26 9.90 -11.60 -7.28
CA ALA A 26 10.68 -10.85 -8.27
C ALA A 26 9.81 -9.98 -9.20
N ALA A 27 8.59 -10.45 -9.48
CA ALA A 27 7.64 -9.74 -10.34
C ALA A 27 6.97 -8.53 -9.66
N TRP A 28 7.18 -8.30 -8.36
CA TRP A 28 6.62 -7.16 -7.66
C TRP A 28 7.46 -5.90 -7.89
N THR A 29 6.79 -4.78 -8.16
CA THR A 29 7.42 -3.46 -8.20
C THR A 29 7.85 -3.02 -6.79
N ASP A 30 8.82 -2.12 -6.67
CA ASP A 30 9.29 -1.61 -5.38
C ASP A 30 8.16 -0.98 -4.56
N ALA A 31 7.32 -0.16 -5.19
CA ALA A 31 6.13 0.40 -4.54
C ALA A 31 5.17 -0.67 -3.96
N ARG A 32 5.08 -1.84 -4.60
CA ARG A 32 4.27 -2.96 -4.07
C ARG A 32 4.96 -3.63 -2.88
N VAL A 33 6.28 -3.81 -2.96
CA VAL A 33 7.08 -4.36 -1.85
C VAL A 33 7.02 -3.42 -0.64
N GLU A 34 7.17 -2.12 -0.83
CA GLU A 34 7.00 -1.10 0.22
C GLU A 34 5.63 -1.19 0.90
N ALA A 35 4.54 -1.25 0.11
CA ALA A 35 3.20 -1.36 0.67
C ALA A 35 3.01 -2.65 1.50
N TRP A 36 3.60 -3.77 1.08
CA TRP A 36 3.57 -5.02 1.84
C TRP A 36 4.48 -5.00 3.06
N LEU A 37 5.62 -4.29 3.02
CA LEU A 37 6.48 -4.06 4.19
C LEU A 37 5.78 -3.21 5.24
N ASP A 38 5.12 -2.13 4.83
CA ASP A 38 4.33 -1.29 5.73
C ASP A 38 3.18 -2.10 6.34
N TRP A 39 2.54 -2.98 5.56
CA TRP A 39 1.53 -3.90 6.07
C TRP A 39 2.11 -4.94 7.05
N ALA A 40 3.32 -5.42 6.81
CA ALA A 40 4.01 -6.41 7.64
C ALA A 40 4.75 -5.80 8.85
N ASP A 41 4.51 -4.52 9.15
CA ASP A 41 5.17 -3.78 10.23
C ASP A 41 6.71 -3.86 10.17
N GLY A 42 7.25 -3.75 8.94
CA GLY A 42 8.68 -3.75 8.68
C GLY A 42 9.35 -5.13 8.55
N GLU A 43 8.59 -6.23 8.66
CA GLU A 43 9.17 -7.56 8.46
C GLU A 43 9.60 -7.81 7.02
N THR A 44 10.87 -8.15 6.83
CA THR A 44 11.49 -8.25 5.51
C THR A 44 11.31 -9.59 4.80
N ASP A 45 10.80 -10.62 5.48
CA ASP A 45 10.36 -11.88 4.85
C ASP A 45 8.86 -11.81 4.52
N LEU A 46 8.54 -11.19 3.38
CA LEU A 46 7.15 -10.97 2.98
C LEU A 46 6.38 -12.28 2.74
N PRO A 47 6.94 -13.33 2.10
CA PRO A 47 6.28 -14.62 2.01
C PRO A 47 5.93 -15.22 3.38
N ALA A 48 6.85 -15.21 4.34
CA ALA A 48 6.57 -15.71 5.68
C ALA A 48 5.46 -14.90 6.36
N ALA A 49 5.51 -13.56 6.29
CA ALA A 49 4.48 -12.68 6.84
C ALA A 49 3.10 -12.95 6.25
N ILE A 50 3.01 -13.08 4.94
CA ILE A 50 1.76 -13.39 4.23
C ILE A 50 1.20 -14.74 4.66
N PHE A 51 2.03 -15.79 4.71
CA PHE A 51 1.55 -17.12 5.09
C PHE A 51 1.16 -17.22 6.57
N ARG A 52 1.82 -16.47 7.47
CA ARG A 52 1.37 -16.36 8.87
C ARG A 52 0.02 -15.68 8.98
N LYS A 53 -0.23 -14.60 8.21
CA LYS A 53 -1.57 -14.00 8.19
C LYS A 53 -2.61 -14.96 7.62
N ALA A 54 -2.28 -15.70 6.56
CA ALA A 54 -3.18 -16.70 6.00
C ALA A 54 -3.54 -17.79 7.02
N GLU A 55 -2.60 -18.20 7.88
CA GLU A 55 -2.87 -19.10 9.01
C GLU A 55 -3.84 -18.47 10.00
N ILE A 56 -3.59 -17.24 10.47
CA ILE A 56 -4.48 -16.52 11.41
C ILE A 56 -5.92 -16.46 10.86
N ILE A 57 -6.09 -16.14 9.57
CA ILE A 57 -7.42 -16.08 8.93
C ILE A 57 -8.05 -17.48 8.86
N ALA A 58 -7.27 -18.53 8.54
CA ALA A 58 -7.77 -19.90 8.50
C ALA A 58 -8.20 -20.42 9.88
N GLU A 59 -7.47 -20.05 10.94
CA GLU A 59 -7.81 -20.35 12.32
C GLU A 59 -9.12 -19.65 12.73
N GLN A 60 -9.25 -18.35 12.43
CA GLN A 60 -10.47 -17.57 12.68
C GLN A 60 -11.68 -18.17 11.95
N ALA A 61 -11.53 -18.52 10.67
CA ALA A 61 -12.59 -19.17 9.89
C ALA A 61 -12.95 -20.54 10.46
N GLY A 62 -11.97 -21.27 11.00
CA GLY A 62 -12.19 -22.52 11.74
C GLY A 62 -13.00 -22.32 13.03
N ALA A 63 -12.68 -21.29 13.82
CA ALA A 63 -13.41 -20.95 15.03
C ALA A 63 -14.88 -20.55 14.75
N LEU A 64 -15.15 -20.00 13.56
CA LEU A 64 -16.50 -19.67 13.07
C LEU A 64 -17.22 -20.85 12.39
N ALA A 65 -16.64 -22.06 12.43
CA ALA A 65 -17.18 -23.26 11.78
C ALA A 65 -17.42 -23.13 10.25
N LEU A 66 -16.71 -22.21 9.59
CA LEU A 66 -16.78 -22.02 8.12
C LEU A 66 -15.95 -23.07 7.36
N LEU A 67 -15.02 -23.73 8.05
CA LEU A 67 -14.13 -24.74 7.49
C LEU A 67 -14.37 -26.06 8.25
N PRO A 68 -14.95 -27.09 7.61
CA PRO A 68 -15.50 -28.26 8.30
C PRO A 68 -14.44 -29.16 8.93
N ASP A 69 -13.23 -29.18 8.40
CA ASP A 69 -12.17 -30.10 8.83
C ASP A 69 -10.76 -29.51 8.65
N ALA A 70 -9.76 -30.17 9.24
CA ALA A 70 -8.37 -29.73 9.23
C ALA A 70 -7.74 -29.74 7.81
N ARG A 71 -8.17 -30.65 6.94
CA ARG A 71 -7.67 -30.73 5.55
C ARG A 71 -8.18 -29.54 4.75
N THR A 72 -9.46 -29.19 4.90
CA THR A 72 -10.08 -28.03 4.28
C THR A 72 -9.44 -26.74 4.79
N ARG A 73 -9.16 -26.64 6.10
CA ARG A 73 -8.41 -25.52 6.68
C ARG A 73 -7.01 -25.36 6.08
N ALA A 74 -6.26 -26.46 6.00
CA ALA A 74 -4.92 -26.43 5.41
C ALA A 74 -4.95 -26.08 3.91
N ALA A 75 -5.97 -26.53 3.17
CA ALA A 75 -6.16 -26.14 1.77
C ALA A 75 -6.47 -24.64 1.64
N PHE A 76 -7.43 -24.13 2.41
CA PHE A 76 -7.78 -22.73 2.43
C PHE A 76 -6.57 -21.82 2.73
N ARG A 77 -5.80 -22.14 3.78
CA ARG A 77 -4.57 -21.40 4.11
C ARG A 77 -3.58 -21.34 2.95
N ARG A 78 -3.30 -22.49 2.32
CA ARG A 78 -2.36 -22.57 1.20
C ARG A 78 -2.84 -21.75 0.02
N ASP A 79 -4.11 -21.89 -0.34
CA ASP A 79 -4.69 -21.20 -1.50
C ASP A 79 -4.76 -19.69 -1.27
N LEU A 80 -5.10 -19.26 -0.05
CA LEU A 80 -5.10 -17.84 0.34
C LEU A 80 -3.69 -17.24 0.26
N GLY A 81 -2.69 -17.87 0.89
CA GLY A 81 -1.31 -17.40 0.85
C GLY A 81 -0.76 -17.35 -0.58
N ALA A 82 -1.07 -18.36 -1.40
CA ALA A 82 -0.68 -18.38 -2.81
C ALA A 82 -1.36 -17.26 -3.62
N ALA A 83 -2.63 -16.95 -3.36
CA ALA A 83 -3.35 -15.88 -4.04
C ALA A 83 -2.82 -14.48 -3.66
N LEU A 84 -2.44 -14.27 -2.39
CA LEU A 84 -1.81 -13.05 -1.90
C LEU A 84 -0.43 -12.85 -2.52
N LEU A 85 0.42 -13.89 -2.52
CA LEU A 85 1.75 -13.83 -3.15
C LEU A 85 1.70 -13.62 -4.66
N ALA A 86 0.71 -14.22 -5.33
CA ALA A 86 0.47 -13.97 -6.75
C ALA A 86 -0.06 -12.55 -7.04
N GLY A 87 -0.34 -11.73 -6.01
CA GLY A 87 -0.89 -10.39 -6.15
C GLY A 87 -2.33 -10.36 -6.68
N ARG A 88 -3.05 -11.48 -6.62
CA ARG A 88 -4.47 -11.57 -7.04
C ARG A 88 -5.41 -11.07 -5.95
N LEU A 89 -4.96 -11.19 -4.71
CA LEU A 89 -5.62 -10.65 -3.54
C LEU A 89 -4.66 -9.70 -2.83
N ALA A 90 -5.22 -8.67 -2.23
CA ALA A 90 -4.55 -7.84 -1.24
C ALA A 90 -5.49 -7.73 -0.04
N ILE A 91 -4.91 -7.65 1.15
CA ILE A 91 -5.64 -7.51 2.40
C ILE A 91 -5.07 -6.30 3.14
N ALA A 92 -5.97 -5.57 3.81
CA ALA A 92 -5.60 -4.54 4.74
C ALA A 92 -6.24 -4.88 6.08
N GLU A 93 -5.59 -4.53 7.18
CA GLU A 93 -6.28 -4.54 8.47
C GLU A 93 -7.49 -3.62 8.38
N PRO A 94 -8.62 -3.96 9.01
CA PRO A 94 -9.75 -3.05 9.14
C PRO A 94 -9.24 -1.77 9.81
N ARG A 95 -9.03 -0.72 9.02
CA ARG A 95 -8.72 0.59 9.57
C ARG A 95 -10.01 1.05 10.25
N ALA A 96 -9.95 1.27 11.56
CA ALA A 96 -10.98 2.04 12.25
C ALA A 96 -11.06 3.39 11.52
N LEU A 97 -12.06 3.53 10.67
CA LEU A 97 -12.36 4.81 10.07
C LEU A 97 -13.02 5.60 11.17
N ASP A 98 -12.47 6.78 11.47
CA ASP A 98 -13.21 7.76 12.25
C ASP A 98 -14.59 7.88 11.62
N ALA A 99 -15.63 7.71 12.44
CA ALA A 99 -16.98 7.98 11.98
C ALA A 99 -16.99 9.38 11.33
N PRO A 100 -17.68 9.54 10.19
CA PRO A 100 -17.71 10.84 9.54
C PRO A 100 -18.20 11.87 10.55
N GLY A 101 -17.40 12.93 10.76
CA GLY A 101 -17.76 13.97 11.72
C GLY A 101 -19.12 14.56 11.37
N VAL A 102 -20.10 14.40 12.27
CA VAL A 102 -21.46 14.93 12.08
C VAL A 102 -21.51 16.35 12.62
N ILE A 103 -21.94 17.29 11.79
CA ILE A 103 -22.21 18.67 12.21
C ILE A 103 -23.72 18.79 12.42
N ALA A 104 -24.15 18.95 13.67
CA ALA A 104 -25.56 19.10 14.02
C ALA A 104 -26.08 20.49 13.62
N ALA A 105 -27.16 20.55 12.84
CA ALA A 105 -27.76 21.81 12.38
C ALA A 105 -28.39 22.64 13.51
N HIS A 106 -28.74 22.00 14.62
CA HIS A 106 -29.36 22.64 15.78
C HIS A 106 -28.34 23.18 16.79
N ASP A 107 -27.05 22.95 16.57
CA ASP A 107 -26.00 23.44 17.45
C ASP A 107 -25.77 24.94 17.22
N GLY A 108 -25.60 25.72 18.29
CA GLY A 108 -25.35 27.16 18.22
C GLY A 108 -24.06 27.49 17.46
N ASP A 109 -23.11 26.56 17.44
CA ASP A 109 -21.83 26.67 16.72
C ASP A 109 -21.88 26.15 15.28
N TYR A 110 -23.05 25.77 14.74
CA TYR A 110 -23.22 25.17 13.41
C TYR A 110 -22.47 25.93 12.30
N VAL A 111 -22.64 27.25 12.23
CA VAL A 111 -22.04 28.09 11.18
C VAL A 111 -20.51 28.09 11.27
N LYS A 112 -19.97 28.13 12.49
CA LYS A 112 -18.53 28.09 12.75
C LYS A 112 -17.94 26.72 12.41
N ALA A 113 -18.62 25.64 12.79
CA ALA A 113 -18.22 24.28 12.46
C ALA A 113 -18.21 24.05 10.94
N LEU A 114 -19.26 24.50 10.22
CA LEU A 114 -19.35 24.39 8.77
C LEU A 114 -18.26 25.21 8.05
N THR A 115 -18.01 26.43 8.54
CA THR A 115 -16.96 27.31 8.00
C THR A 115 -15.57 26.68 8.16
N THR A 116 -15.30 26.10 9.33
CA THR A 116 -14.06 25.37 9.62
C THR A 116 -13.89 24.17 8.70
N LEU A 117 -14.96 23.38 8.49
CA LEU A 117 -14.94 22.24 7.58
C LEU A 117 -14.62 22.67 6.13
N ARG A 118 -15.28 23.73 5.65
CA ARG A 118 -15.04 24.30 4.31
C ARG A 118 -13.62 24.82 4.16
N ALA A 119 -13.09 25.51 5.16
CA ALA A 119 -11.72 26.01 5.16
C ALA A 119 -10.72 24.85 5.10
N ARG A 120 -10.89 23.81 5.95
CA ARG A 120 -10.07 22.59 5.93
C ARG A 120 -10.12 21.88 4.58
N ARG A 121 -11.31 21.75 3.97
CA ARG A 121 -11.46 21.10 2.66
C ARG A 121 -10.73 21.89 1.57
N ARG A 122 -10.93 23.21 1.52
CA ARG A 122 -10.24 24.09 0.56
C ARG A 122 -8.73 24.04 0.74
N GLY A 123 -8.24 24.13 1.98
CA GLY A 123 -6.81 24.01 2.29
C GLY A 123 -6.20 22.71 1.78
N ARG A 124 -6.85 21.56 2.02
CA ARG A 124 -6.38 20.26 1.51
C ARG A 124 -6.37 20.18 -0.02
N VAL A 125 -7.39 20.73 -0.68
CA VAL A 125 -7.45 20.78 -2.15
C VAL A 125 -6.32 21.65 -2.69
N SER A 126 -6.15 22.86 -2.15
CA SER A 126 -5.07 23.77 -2.55
C SER A 126 -3.68 23.18 -2.31
N ALA A 127 -3.46 22.53 -1.17
CA ALA A 127 -2.18 21.89 -0.86
C ALA A 127 -1.85 20.76 -1.85
N ARG A 128 -2.82 19.91 -2.20
CA ARG A 128 -2.63 18.86 -3.23
C ARG A 128 -2.33 19.45 -4.60
N ALA A 129 -3.06 20.49 -5.00
CA ALA A 129 -2.82 21.17 -6.27
C ALA A 129 -1.42 21.81 -6.31
N ALA A 130 -1.00 22.45 -5.22
CA ALA A 130 0.34 23.03 -5.11
C ALA A 130 1.44 21.95 -5.16
N ALA A 131 1.26 20.85 -4.44
CA ALA A 131 2.20 19.72 -4.47
C ALA A 131 2.31 19.11 -5.88
N ALA A 132 1.19 18.92 -6.57
CA ALA A 132 1.19 18.42 -7.95
C ALA A 132 1.89 19.40 -8.91
N ALA A 133 1.61 20.70 -8.79
CA ALA A 133 2.25 21.72 -9.63
C ALA A 133 3.77 21.81 -9.36
N LEU A 134 4.21 21.67 -8.10
CA LEU A 134 5.62 21.61 -7.76
C LEU A 134 6.28 20.36 -8.34
N ALA A 135 5.67 19.19 -8.16
CA ALA A 135 6.18 17.93 -8.71
C ALA A 135 6.35 18.01 -10.24
N GLN A 136 5.37 18.58 -10.95
CA GLN A 136 5.46 18.80 -12.39
C GLN A 136 6.61 19.74 -12.78
N ARG A 137 6.85 20.81 -12.02
CA ARG A 137 7.97 21.73 -12.27
C ARG A 137 9.32 21.06 -12.03
N LEU A 138 9.45 20.30 -10.95
CA LEU A 138 10.66 19.54 -10.63
C LEU A 138 10.93 18.48 -11.71
N GLN A 139 9.89 17.79 -12.18
CA GLN A 139 10.01 16.87 -13.30
C GLN A 139 10.52 17.58 -14.56
N GLY A 140 9.98 18.77 -14.89
CA GLY A 140 10.46 19.55 -16.02
C GLY A 140 11.94 19.96 -15.93
N VAL A 141 12.46 20.20 -14.72
CA VAL A 141 13.90 20.42 -14.49
C VAL A 141 14.69 19.14 -14.74
N MET A 142 14.25 18.01 -14.19
CA MET A 142 14.90 16.71 -14.42
C MET A 142 14.92 16.34 -15.90
N ASP A 143 13.81 16.57 -16.62
CA ASP A 143 13.72 16.35 -18.06
C ASP A 143 14.62 17.29 -18.86
N SER A 144 14.91 18.48 -18.34
CA SER A 144 15.83 19.44 -18.97
C SER A 144 17.29 19.02 -18.74
N ILE A 145 17.64 18.60 -17.51
CA ILE A 145 18.97 18.06 -17.19
C ILE A 145 19.24 16.81 -18.02
N ALA A 146 18.30 15.86 -18.09
CA ALA A 146 18.43 14.65 -18.89
C ALA A 146 18.61 14.96 -20.39
N ARG A 147 18.05 16.08 -20.88
CA ARG A 147 18.28 16.56 -22.25
C ARG A 147 19.66 17.19 -22.43
N CYS A 148 20.17 17.90 -21.42
CA CYS A 148 21.52 18.47 -21.43
C CYS A 148 22.63 17.42 -21.22
N GLU A 149 22.32 16.28 -20.60
CA GLU A 149 23.20 15.11 -20.51
C GLU A 149 23.00 14.12 -21.70
N GLY A 150 22.26 14.54 -22.74
CA GLY A 150 22.19 13.86 -24.03
C GLY A 150 23.35 14.24 -24.96
N ASP A 151 23.50 13.50 -26.07
CA ASP A 151 24.57 13.62 -27.08
C ASP A 151 25.12 15.06 -27.22
N PRO A 152 26.42 15.30 -26.95
CA PRO A 152 27.05 16.62 -27.08
C PRO A 152 26.82 17.31 -28.43
N ALA A 153 26.53 16.56 -29.50
CA ALA A 153 26.21 17.10 -30.82
C ALA A 153 24.83 17.78 -30.90
N ALA A 154 23.93 17.56 -29.93
CA ALA A 154 22.59 18.16 -29.91
C ALA A 154 22.55 19.56 -29.25
N CYS A 155 23.65 20.01 -28.65
CA CYS A 155 23.78 21.30 -27.96
C CYS A 155 24.60 22.35 -28.73
N ALA A 156 24.90 22.11 -30.01
CA ALA A 156 25.65 23.02 -30.90
C ALA A 156 24.73 23.79 -31.85
#